data_AF-A0AA35SUP2-F1
#
_entry.id   AF-A0AA35SUP2-F1
#
_cell.length_a   1.000
_cell.length_b   1.000
_cell.length_c   1.000
_cell.angle_alpha   90.00
_cell.angle_beta   90.00
_cell.angle_gamma   90.00
#
_symmetry.space_group_name_H-M   'P 1'
#
loop_
_entity.id
_entity.type
_entity.pdbx_description
1 polymer ?
#
loop_
_entity_poly.entity_id
_entity_poly.type
_entity_poly.pdbx_seq_one_letter_code
_entity_poly.pdbx_strand_id
1 'polypeptide(L)' 'MSLRINDVAPDFTAESTQGTINFHEWIGDGWAILCSHPKDFTPVCTTELGYMAGLQPEFEKRNCKILGIQSSTAR' A
#
# COMPACT_ATOMS: atom_id res chain seq x y z
N MET A 1 4.66 7.20 -17.83
CA MET A 1 3.58 6.38 -18.41
C MET A 1 2.53 6.18 -17.33
N SER A 2 1.24 6.37 -17.62
CA SER A 2 0.17 6.16 -16.65
C SER A 2 -0.36 4.73 -16.76
N LEU A 3 -0.60 4.06 -15.63
CA LEU A 3 -1.34 2.80 -15.58
C LEU A 3 -2.79 2.99 -16.05
N ARG A 4 -3.30 2.02 -16.80
CA ARG A 4 -4.70 1.90 -17.17
C ARG A 4 -5.34 0.71 -16.46
N ILE A 5 -6.66 0.66 -16.48
CA ILE A 5 -7.41 -0.49 -15.94
C ILE A 5 -7.03 -1.73 -16.76
N ASN A 6 -6.81 -2.84 -16.05
CA ASN A 6 -6.34 -4.13 -16.58
C ASN A 6 -4.87 -4.17 -17.03
N ASP A 7 -4.11 -3.08 -16.88
CA ASP A 7 -2.66 -3.17 -17.01
C ASP A 7 -2.08 -3.96 -15.84
N VAL A 8 -1.02 -4.72 -16.11
CA VAL A 8 -0.25 -5.37 -15.05
C VAL A 8 0.42 -4.28 -14.22
N ALA A 9 0.17 -4.29 -12.91
CA ALA A 9 0.83 -3.38 -11.99
C ALA A 9 2.35 -3.58 -12.08
N PRO A 10 3.16 -2.50 -12.18
CA PRO A 10 4.60 -2.60 -12.30
C PRO A 10 5.16 -3.31 -11.07
N ASP A 11 6.07 -4.25 -11.30
CA ASP A 11 6.82 -4.85 -10.21
C ASP A 11 7.89 -3.86 -9.73
N PHE A 12 8.12 -3.82 -8.42
CA PHE A 12 9.09 -2.93 -7.81
C PHE A 12 9.66 -3.52 -6.52
N THR A 13 10.91 -3.15 -6.25
CA THR A 13 11.54 -3.37 -4.95
C THR A 13 11.61 -2.05 -4.21
N ALA A 14 11.10 -2.00 -2.97
CA ALA A 14 11.09 -0.78 -2.17
C ALA A 14 11.37 -1.06 -0.69
N GLU A 15 12.01 -0.12 -0.01
CA GLU A 15 12.15 -0.12 1.44
C GLU A 15 10.81 0.27 2.08
N SER A 16 10.33 -0.53 3.03
CA SER A 16 9.11 -0.26 3.80
C SER A 16 9.39 -0.24 5.30
N THR A 17 8.41 0.20 6.09
CA THR A 17 8.47 0.16 7.56
C THR A 17 8.54 -1.26 8.13
N GLN A 18 8.26 -2.29 7.32
CA GLN A 18 8.35 -3.70 7.69
C GLN A 18 9.52 -4.42 6.98
N GLY A 19 10.46 -3.67 6.41
CA GLY A 19 11.59 -4.19 5.63
C GLY A 19 11.41 -4.03 4.12
N THR A 20 12.39 -4.52 3.35
CA THR A 20 12.36 -4.46 1.89
C THR A 20 11.25 -5.35 1.33
N ILE A 21 10.44 -4.81 0.42
CA ILE A 21 9.38 -5.55 -0.28
C ILE A 21 9.73 -5.69 -1.76
N ASN A 22 9.49 -6.88 -2.32
CA ASN A 22 9.35 -7.10 -3.76
C ASN A 22 7.86 -7.21 -4.06
N PHE A 23 7.29 -6.30 -4.84
CA PHE A 23 5.84 -6.10 -4.88
C PHE A 23 5.06 -7.35 -5.32
N HIS A 24 5.45 -8.01 -6.41
CA HIS A 24 4.76 -9.20 -6.91
C HIS A 24 4.94 -10.42 -5.99
N GLU A 25 6.11 -10.59 -5.37
CA GLU A 25 6.32 -11.65 -4.38
C GLU A 25 5.54 -11.39 -3.08
N TRP A 26 5.48 -10.13 -2.67
CA TRP A 26 4.80 -9.70 -1.45
C TRP A 26 3.28 -9.83 -1.57
N ILE A 27 2.67 -9.50 -2.71
CA ILE A 27 1.23 -9.69 -2.92
C ILE A 27 0.86 -11.18 -3.00
N GLY A 28 1.70 -12.00 -3.62
CA GLY A 28 1.41 -13.42 -3.86
C GLY A 28 0.13 -13.61 -4.69
N ASP A 29 -0.65 -14.64 -4.38
CA ASP A 29 -1.94 -14.93 -5.06
C ASP A 29 -3.12 -14.08 -4.55
N GLY A 30 -2.84 -13.04 -3.76
CA GLY A 30 -3.84 -12.18 -3.13
C GLY A 30 -4.15 -10.89 -3.88
N TRP A 31 -5.01 -10.09 -3.28
CA TRP A 31 -5.29 -8.73 -3.72
C TRP A 31 -4.40 -7.74 -2.98
N ALA A 32 -4.10 -6.60 -3.60
CA ALA A 32 -3.42 -5.49 -2.96
C ALA A 32 -4.14 -4.16 -3.23
N ILE A 33 -4.19 -3.32 -2.21
CA ILE A 33 -4.64 -1.94 -2.30
C ILE A 33 -3.44 -1.04 -2.03
N LEU A 34 -3.08 -0.20 -3.01
CA LEU A 34 -2.02 0.78 -2.90
C LEU A 34 -2.66 2.15 -2.64
N CYS A 35 -2.46 2.69 -1.45
CA CYS A 35 -2.97 4.00 -1.06
C CYS A 35 -1.81 4.99 -1.01
N SER A 36 -1.70 5.83 -2.02
CA SER A 36 -0.71 6.89 -2.05
C SER A 36 -1.18 8.10 -1.26
N HIS A 37 -0.34 8.65 -0.39
CA HIS A 37 -0.54 9.94 0.26
C HIS A 37 0.63 10.89 -0.05
N PRO A 38 0.37 12.20 -0.22
CA PRO A 38 1.40 13.14 -0.67
C PRO A 38 2.47 13.43 0.39
N LYS A 39 2.12 13.31 1.68
CA LYS A 39 3.02 13.57 2.82
C LYS A 39 2.45 13.05 4.13
N ASP A 40 3.30 12.48 4.98
CA ASP A 40 2.98 12.19 6.38
C ASP A 40 2.45 13.42 7.14
N PHE A 41 1.57 13.17 8.11
CA PHE A 41 1.03 14.18 9.04
C PHE A 41 0.17 15.27 8.38
N THR A 42 -0.41 14.96 7.23
CA THR A 42 -1.51 15.77 6.69
C THR A 42 -2.83 15.28 7.32
N PRO A 43 -3.70 16.18 7.82
CA PRO A 43 -4.81 15.82 8.70
C PRO A 43 -5.86 14.89 8.07
N VAL A 44 -5.91 14.81 6.74
CA VAL A 44 -6.77 13.88 5.99
C VAL A 44 -6.12 12.51 5.84
N CYS A 45 -4.83 12.45 5.49
CA CYS A 45 -4.15 11.17 5.30
C CYS A 45 -3.92 10.41 6.61
N THR A 46 -3.76 11.10 7.75
CA THR A 46 -3.63 10.43 9.05
C THR A 46 -4.93 9.73 9.49
N THR A 47 -6.08 10.32 9.20
CA THR A 47 -7.38 9.71 9.53
C THR A 47 -7.73 8.58 8.57
N GLU A 48 -7.44 8.73 7.27
CA GLU A 48 -7.62 7.69 6.26
C GLU A 48 -6.72 6.48 6.52
N LEU A 49 -5.43 6.69 6.77
CA LEU A 49 -4.50 5.60 7.09
C LEU A 49 -4.84 4.93 8.43
N GLY A 50 -5.24 5.69 9.44
CA GLY A 50 -5.68 5.14 10.72
C GLY A 50 -6.96 4.29 10.61
N TYR A 51 -7.92 4.72 9.78
CA TYR A 51 -9.13 3.95 9.50
C TYR A 51 -8.81 2.66 8.71
N MET A 52 -7.96 2.76 7.69
CA MET A 52 -7.52 1.59 6.91
C MET A 52 -6.76 0.58 7.78
N ALA A 53 -5.91 1.05 8.70
CA ALA A 53 -5.23 0.19 9.67
C ALA A 53 -6.23 -0.53 10.58
N GLY A 54 -7.28 0.16 11.04
CA GLY A 54 -8.37 -0.45 11.80
C GLY A 54 -9.17 -1.50 11.02
N LEU A 55 -9.24 -1.36 9.69
CA LEU A 55 -9.89 -2.31 8.79
C LEU A 55 -8.97 -3.44 8.30
N GLN A 56 -7.68 -3.44 8.68
CA GLN A 56 -6.74 -4.49 8.25
C GLN A 56 -7.29 -5.91 8.44
N PRO A 57 -7.92 -6.29 9.57
CA PRO A 57 -8.48 -7.63 9.73
C PRO A 57 -9.60 -7.96 8.72
N GLU A 58 -10.35 -6.96 8.26
CA GLU A 58 -11.39 -7.14 7.25
C GLU A 58 -10.81 -7.37 5.86
N PHE A 59 -9.70 -6.71 5.53
CA PHE A 59 -9.00 -6.94 4.26
C PHE A 59 -8.29 -8.30 4.27
N GLU A 60 -7.66 -8.68 5.38
CA GLU A 60 -7.02 -9.99 5.55
C GLU A 60 -8.01 -11.14 5.35
N LYS A 61 -9.23 -11.05 5.90
CA LYS A 61 -10.32 -12.02 5.67
C LYS A 61 -10.68 -12.20 4.18
N ARG A 62 -10.37 -11.21 3.34
CA ARG A 62 -10.65 -11.20 1.89
C ARG A 62 -9.40 -11.52 1.05
N ASN A 63 -8.34 -12.02 1.69
CA ASN A 63 -7.03 -12.24 1.05
C ASN A 63 -6.49 -10.97 0.37
N CYS A 64 -6.70 -9.82 1.01
CA CYS A 64 -6.30 -8.51 0.51
C CYS A 64 -5.28 -7.86 1.46
N LYS A 65 -4.20 -7.34 0.90
CA LYS A 65 -3.15 -6.62 1.62
C LYS A 65 -3.25 -5.13 1.32
N ILE A 66 -2.86 -4.28 2.27
CA ILE A 66 -2.88 -2.82 2.13
C ILE A 66 -1.44 -2.31 2.18
N LEU A 67 -1.08 -1.42 1.27
CA LEU A 67 0.22 -0.75 1.24
C LEU A 67 0.02 0.78 1.16
N GLY A 68 0.53 1.49 2.16
CA GLY A 68 0.64 2.96 2.12
C GLY A 68 1.90 3.38 1.37
N ILE A 69 1.80 4.34 0.46
CA ILE A 69 2.92 4.80 -0.38
C ILE A 69 3.07 6.31 -0.28
N GLN A 70 4.30 6.77 -0.08
CA GLN A 70 4.64 8.19 -0.13
C GLN A 70 6.04 8.40 -0.70
N SER A 71 6.34 9.63 -1.08
CA SER A 71 7.61 10.02 -1.70
C SER A 71 8.77 10.22 -0.72
N SER A 72 8.50 10.26 0.59
CA SER A 72 9.52 10.39 1.64
C SER A 72 9.66 9.13 2.48
N THR A 73 10.86 8.86 2.98
CA THR A 73 11.10 7.83 4.01
C THR A 73 10.22 8.10 5.22
N ALA A 74 9.40 7.12 5.60
CA ALA A 74 8.70 7.13 6.88
C ALA A 74 9.76 7.13 8.00
N ARG A 75 9.73 8.16 8.85
CA ARG A 75 10.60 8.27 10.03
C ARG A 75 9.99 7.56 11.23
#